data_AF-A0A2A4LDM7-F1
#
_entry.id   AF-A0A2A4LDM7-F1
#
_cell.length_a   1.000
_cell.length_b   1.000
_cell.length_c   1.000
_cell.angle_alpha   90.00
_cell.angle_beta   90.00
_cell.angle_gamma   90.00
#
_symmetry.space_group_name_H-M   'P 1'
#
loop_
_entity.id
_entity.type
_entity.pdbx_description
1 polymer ?
#
loop_
_entity_poly.entity_id
_entity_poly.type
_entity_poly.pdbx_seq_one_letter_code
_entity_poly.pdbx_strand_id
1 'polypeptide(L)'
;MFIKLTKFTLAALLWLAPTLSFAKPFHHQFEELREYHRHWLAVCPDRHDPNSNSEYYRNCWASTFTGDENGSFKGDFPGFRLSVSRNRANGNKAITFVAPLLNFIDTNQPFILIYSNGDVEWLRYGDGITTNGNSDNEFLFANPASSARNLSKMLAGNYVTIRVPLKAGPKDLFFSTIGLRAALKFTRDFANHSR
;
A
#
# COMPACT_ATOMS: atom_id res chain seq x y z
N MET A 1 -45.09 57.10 -22.21
CA MET A 1 -44.44 57.21 -20.89
C MET A 1 -43.70 55.90 -20.61
N PHE A 2 -42.47 56.02 -20.14
CA PHE A 2 -41.35 55.08 -20.24
C PHE A 2 -41.28 54.00 -19.11
N ILE A 3 -40.86 52.77 -19.48
CA ILE A 3 -40.03 51.76 -18.74
C ILE A 3 -40.70 51.09 -17.50
N LYS A 4 -40.72 49.76 -17.32
CA LYS A 4 -39.57 48.90 -16.95
C LYS A 4 -39.81 47.41 -17.25
N LEU A 5 -38.89 46.84 -18.05
CA LEU A 5 -38.53 45.43 -18.00
C LEU A 5 -37.86 45.15 -16.66
N THR A 6 -38.45 44.28 -15.83
CA THR A 6 -37.76 43.66 -14.70
C THR A 6 -37.30 42.28 -15.11
N LYS A 7 -35.99 42.19 -15.31
CA LYS A 7 -35.20 40.97 -15.52
C LYS A 7 -35.43 40.03 -14.34
N PHE A 8 -35.95 38.83 -14.58
CA PHE A 8 -35.88 37.74 -13.60
C PHE A 8 -34.45 37.21 -13.58
N THR A 9 -33.77 37.44 -12.47
CA THR A 9 -32.38 37.07 -12.21
C THR A 9 -32.27 35.55 -12.07
N LEU A 10 -31.64 34.90 -13.05
CA LEU A 10 -31.24 33.51 -12.99
C LEU A 10 -29.94 33.41 -12.16
N ALA A 11 -30.01 33.41 -10.83
CA ALA A 11 -28.80 33.30 -10.01
C ALA A 11 -29.09 32.80 -8.58
N ALA A 12 -29.20 31.49 -8.37
CA ALA A 12 -28.99 30.86 -7.06
C ALA A 12 -28.92 29.33 -7.17
N LEU A 13 -27.91 28.78 -7.84
CA LEU A 13 -27.67 27.32 -7.83
C LEU A 13 -26.17 27.00 -7.96
N LEU A 14 -25.32 27.64 -7.15
CA LEU A 14 -23.87 27.41 -7.18
C LEU A 14 -23.21 27.24 -5.78
N TRP A 15 -23.98 27.11 -4.70
CA TRP A 15 -23.42 27.10 -3.33
C TRP A 15 -23.59 25.79 -2.55
N LEU A 16 -23.76 24.67 -3.26
CA LEU A 16 -23.64 23.33 -2.66
C LEU A 16 -22.63 22.52 -3.48
N ALA A 17 -21.42 23.06 -3.65
CA ALA A 17 -20.29 22.19 -3.95
C ALA A 17 -20.01 21.39 -2.67
N PRO A 18 -20.25 20.07 -2.63
CA PRO A 18 -19.77 19.28 -1.52
C PRO A 18 -18.25 19.47 -1.52
N THR A 19 -17.70 20.11 -0.48
CA THR A 19 -16.28 20.00 -0.22
C THR A 19 -16.03 18.51 -0.06
N LEU A 20 -15.40 17.89 -1.06
CA LEU A 20 -14.94 16.51 -0.98
C LEU A 20 -14.07 16.44 0.28
N SER A 21 -14.66 15.97 1.37
CA SER A 21 -13.99 15.83 2.65
C SER A 21 -13.06 14.64 2.51
N PHE A 22 -11.90 14.87 1.90
CA PHE A 22 -10.78 13.95 2.01
C PHE A 22 -10.44 13.88 3.50
N ALA A 23 -10.46 12.67 4.07
CA ALA A 23 -10.09 12.46 5.45
C ALA A 23 -8.69 13.04 5.66
N LYS A 24 -8.57 14.02 6.55
CA LYS A 24 -7.27 14.61 6.88
C LYS A 24 -6.41 13.57 7.61
N PRO A 25 -5.08 13.69 7.55
CA PRO A 25 -4.20 12.94 8.43
C PRO A 25 -4.69 13.01 9.88
N PHE A 26 -4.66 11.88 10.59
CA PHE A 26 -5.06 11.77 12.00
C PHE A 26 -3.98 11.05 12.80
N HIS A 27 -3.82 11.43 14.07
CA HIS A 27 -2.91 10.73 14.96
C HIS A 27 -3.59 9.48 15.54
N HIS A 28 -2.85 8.39 15.56
CA HIS A 28 -3.23 7.15 16.19
C HIS A 28 -2.58 7.01 17.57
N GLN A 29 -3.18 6.22 18.46
CA GLN A 29 -2.68 5.95 19.82
C GLN A 29 -1.28 5.30 19.89
N PHE A 30 -0.77 4.80 18.77
CA PHE A 30 0.57 4.21 18.67
C PHE A 30 1.63 5.22 18.18
N GLU A 31 1.41 6.50 18.45
CA GLU A 31 2.33 7.60 18.12
C GLU A 31 2.67 7.62 16.62
N GLU A 32 1.63 7.61 15.79
CA GLU A 32 1.78 7.63 14.34
C GLU A 32 0.70 8.47 13.67
N LEU A 33 1.10 9.19 12.62
CA LEU A 33 0.21 9.89 11.72
C LEU A 33 -0.29 8.93 10.64
N ARG A 34 -1.61 8.88 10.44
CA ARG A 34 -2.27 7.98 9.50
C ARG A 34 -3.17 8.74 8.52
N GLU A 35 -3.32 8.21 7.31
CA GLU A 35 -4.36 8.63 6.37
C GLU A 35 -4.84 7.45 5.51
N TYR A 36 -6.15 7.36 5.30
CA TYR A 36 -6.74 6.37 4.39
C TYR A 36 -6.82 6.94 2.97
N HIS A 37 -6.25 6.20 2.02
CA HIS A 37 -6.31 6.49 0.59
C HIS A 37 -7.00 5.35 -0.15
N ARG A 38 -8.33 5.41 -0.22
CA ARG A 38 -9.17 4.33 -0.81
C ARG A 38 -8.90 3.00 -0.12
N HIS A 39 -8.15 2.10 -0.76
CA HIS A 39 -7.85 0.76 -0.24
C HIS A 39 -6.51 0.69 0.51
N TRP A 40 -5.78 1.79 0.57
CA TRP A 40 -4.47 1.86 1.23
C TRP A 40 -4.54 2.69 2.51
N LEU A 41 -3.89 2.21 3.57
CA LEU A 41 -3.60 2.98 4.76
C LEU A 41 -2.13 3.44 4.69
N ALA A 42 -1.91 4.75 4.74
CA ALA A 42 -0.58 5.33 4.87
C ALA A 42 -0.29 5.68 6.34
N VAL A 43 0.94 5.44 6.77
CA VAL A 43 1.41 5.56 8.15
C VAL A 43 2.79 6.18 8.17
N CYS A 44 3.00 7.19 9.01
CA CYS A 44 4.32 7.71 9.38
C CYS A 44 4.39 7.84 10.90
N PRO A 45 5.25 7.07 11.59
CA PRO A 45 5.46 7.21 13.03
C PRO A 45 5.98 8.59 13.40
N ASP A 46 5.49 9.10 14.52
CA ASP A 46 5.85 10.42 15.04
C ASP A 46 7.36 10.47 15.34
N ARG A 47 7.91 9.39 15.89
CA ARG A 47 9.34 9.24 16.13
C ARG A 47 10.08 8.79 14.86
N HIS A 48 11.14 9.53 14.51
CA HIS A 48 12.15 9.07 13.54
C HIS A 48 13.48 8.79 14.25
N ASP A 49 14.04 7.62 14.01
CA ASP A 49 15.41 7.30 14.39
C ASP A 49 16.10 6.57 13.23
N PRO A 50 16.95 7.25 12.43
CA PRO A 50 17.61 6.65 11.27
C PRO A 50 18.59 5.53 11.65
N ASN A 51 19.05 5.51 12.91
CA ASN A 51 20.00 4.51 13.42
C ASN A 51 19.30 3.37 14.16
N SER A 52 17.96 3.36 14.22
CA SER A 52 17.22 2.31 14.90
C SER A 52 17.39 0.96 14.22
N ASN A 53 17.52 -0.10 15.03
CA ASN A 53 17.43 -1.48 14.55
C ASN A 53 16.00 -1.85 14.12
N SER A 54 14.98 -1.08 14.54
CA SER A 54 13.61 -1.28 14.14
C SER A 54 13.33 -0.61 12.81
N GLU A 55 12.79 -1.35 11.84
CA GLU A 55 12.26 -0.75 10.62
C GLU A 55 11.15 0.26 10.92
N TYR A 56 10.40 0.06 12.00
CA TYR A 56 9.30 0.93 12.42
C TYR A 56 9.74 2.38 12.66
N TYR A 57 10.94 2.62 13.19
CA TYR A 57 11.40 3.99 13.45
C TYR A 57 12.19 4.61 12.28
N ARG A 58 12.52 3.80 11.26
CA ARG A 58 13.29 4.24 10.08
C ARG A 58 12.42 4.60 8.88
N ASN A 59 11.19 4.09 8.80
CA ASN A 59 10.38 4.17 7.60
C ASN A 59 9.02 4.85 7.84
N CYS A 60 8.32 5.15 6.75
CA CYS A 60 6.87 5.26 6.68
C CYS A 60 6.32 4.09 5.84
N TRP A 61 5.03 3.77 5.95
CA TRP A 61 4.39 2.66 5.23
C TRP A 61 3.16 3.10 4.47
N ALA A 62 2.91 2.45 3.35
CA ALA A 62 1.60 2.36 2.74
C ALA A 62 1.23 0.88 2.68
N SER A 63 0.08 0.48 3.19
CA SER A 63 -0.36 -0.92 3.21
C SER A 63 -1.79 -1.09 2.73
N THR A 64 -2.04 -2.15 1.97
CA THR A 64 -3.37 -2.67 1.63
C THR A 64 -3.49 -4.09 2.16
N PHE A 65 -4.73 -4.51 2.40
CA PHE A 65 -5.05 -5.82 2.95
C PHE A 65 -6.05 -6.54 2.04
N THR A 66 -6.00 -7.85 2.05
CA THR A 66 -7.07 -8.73 1.56
C THR A 66 -7.47 -9.67 2.69
N GLY A 67 -8.65 -10.30 2.59
CA GLY A 67 -9.14 -11.23 3.61
C GLY A 67 -8.16 -12.38 3.89
N ASP A 68 -8.39 -13.09 4.99
CA ASP A 68 -7.63 -14.29 5.36
C ASP A 68 -7.84 -15.46 4.38
N GLU A 69 -7.41 -16.66 4.75
CA GLU A 69 -7.54 -17.85 3.88
C GLU A 69 -8.97 -18.19 3.46
N ASN A 70 -9.96 -17.75 4.24
CA ASN A 70 -11.38 -17.93 3.98
C ASN A 70 -12.05 -16.67 3.40
N GLY A 71 -11.26 -15.67 3.02
CA GLY A 71 -11.75 -14.36 2.60
C GLY A 71 -12.41 -13.57 3.75
N SER A 72 -12.24 -14.03 4.99
CA SER A 72 -12.81 -13.40 6.18
C SER A 72 -11.89 -12.29 6.68
N PHE A 73 -12.50 -11.22 7.21
CA PHE A 73 -11.80 -10.16 7.94
C PHE A 73 -12.02 -10.31 9.46
N LYS A 74 -12.52 -11.46 9.92
CA LYS A 74 -12.97 -11.70 11.31
C LYS A 74 -11.89 -12.24 12.26
N GLY A 75 -10.65 -12.43 11.82
CA GLY A 75 -9.55 -12.91 12.67
C GLY A 75 -8.68 -11.78 13.24
N ASP A 76 -8.04 -12.04 14.38
CA ASP A 76 -7.09 -11.15 15.08
C ASP A 76 -5.75 -11.01 14.33
N PHE A 77 -5.78 -10.57 13.06
CA PHE A 77 -4.69 -9.93 12.33
C PHE A 77 -5.21 -9.66 10.91
N PRO A 78 -4.83 -8.56 10.24
CA PRO A 78 -5.47 -8.19 8.98
C PRO A 78 -4.99 -9.09 7.84
N GLY A 79 -5.65 -10.23 7.64
CA GLY A 79 -5.52 -11.15 6.50
C GLY A 79 -4.14 -11.21 5.84
N PHE A 80 -4.11 -11.28 4.51
CA PHE A 80 -2.87 -11.06 3.77
C PHE A 80 -2.65 -9.57 3.55
N ARG A 81 -1.40 -9.13 3.58
CA ARG A 81 -1.02 -7.71 3.49
C ARG A 81 -0.05 -7.50 2.34
N LEU A 82 -0.16 -6.38 1.65
CA LEU A 82 0.87 -5.85 0.76
C LEU A 82 1.26 -4.46 1.24
N SER A 83 2.55 -4.24 1.44
CA SER A 83 3.12 -3.02 1.99
C SER A 83 4.20 -2.45 1.08
N VAL A 84 4.25 -1.12 1.01
CA VAL A 84 5.37 -0.37 0.46
C VAL A 84 5.93 0.50 1.58
N SER A 85 7.14 0.19 2.03
CA SER A 85 7.85 1.05 2.97
C SER A 85 8.60 2.14 2.22
N ARG A 86 8.78 3.29 2.87
CA ARG A 86 9.65 4.37 2.44
C ARG A 86 10.63 4.65 3.57
N ASN A 87 11.92 4.42 3.32
CA ASN A 87 12.97 4.87 4.22
C ASN A 87 12.95 6.40 4.29
N ARG A 88 12.86 6.93 5.50
CA ARG A 88 12.70 8.38 5.71
C ARG A 88 13.98 9.16 5.42
N ALA A 89 15.15 8.55 5.67
CA ALA A 89 16.45 9.19 5.49
C ALA A 89 16.86 9.33 4.00
N ASN A 90 16.68 8.28 3.19
CA ASN A 90 17.13 8.30 1.78
C ASN A 90 16.00 8.19 0.76
N GLY A 91 14.78 7.89 1.21
CA GLY A 91 13.62 7.78 0.36
C GLY A 91 13.46 6.48 -0.42
N ASN A 92 14.37 5.52 -0.25
CA ASN A 92 14.28 4.21 -0.87
C ASN A 92 12.98 3.52 -0.47
N LYS A 93 12.45 2.70 -1.39
CA LYS A 93 11.22 1.95 -1.17
C LYS A 93 11.48 0.47 -1.25
N ALA A 94 10.86 -0.27 -0.36
CA ALA A 94 10.82 -1.73 -0.41
C ALA A 94 9.37 -2.19 -0.45
N ILE A 95 9.13 -3.30 -1.15
CA ILE A 95 7.83 -3.96 -1.17
C ILE A 95 7.94 -5.19 -0.27
N THR A 96 6.99 -5.33 0.66
CA THR A 96 6.80 -6.56 1.41
C THR A 96 5.36 -7.06 1.28
N PHE A 97 5.15 -8.35 1.41
CA PHE A 97 3.81 -8.92 1.50
C PHE A 97 3.76 -10.06 2.51
N VAL A 98 2.64 -10.17 3.22
CA VAL A 98 2.34 -11.27 4.13
C VAL A 98 1.58 -12.34 3.36
N ALA A 99 2.05 -13.57 3.43
CA ALA A 99 1.51 -14.76 2.76
C ALA A 99 1.49 -15.94 3.75
N PRO A 100 1.06 -17.16 3.36
CA PRO A 100 1.24 -18.33 4.22
C PRO A 100 2.70 -18.53 4.64
N LEU A 101 2.91 -19.20 5.78
CA LEU A 101 4.23 -19.48 6.35
C LEU A 101 5.15 -20.17 5.33
N LEU A 102 6.45 -19.85 5.38
CA LEU A 102 7.48 -20.38 4.46
C LEU A 102 7.48 -21.91 4.36
N ASN A 103 7.18 -22.62 5.45
CA ASN A 103 7.13 -24.09 5.45
C ASN A 103 6.04 -24.68 4.53
N PHE A 104 5.01 -23.90 4.18
CA PHE A 104 3.98 -24.28 3.22
C PHE A 104 4.33 -23.92 1.77
N ILE A 105 5.35 -23.09 1.55
CA ILE A 105 5.76 -22.63 0.23
C ILE A 105 6.68 -23.68 -0.42
N ASP A 106 6.43 -23.96 -1.69
CA ASP A 106 7.34 -24.70 -2.56
C ASP A 106 8.36 -23.73 -3.16
N THR A 107 9.53 -23.64 -2.52
CA THR A 107 10.62 -22.73 -2.92
C THR A 107 11.29 -23.11 -4.24
N ASN A 108 10.97 -24.28 -4.83
CA ASN A 108 11.46 -24.66 -6.15
C ASN A 108 10.62 -24.05 -7.28
N GLN A 109 9.43 -23.56 -6.96
CA GLN A 109 8.54 -22.90 -7.91
C GLN A 109 8.61 -21.38 -7.72
N PRO A 110 8.46 -20.60 -8.80
CA PRO A 110 8.48 -19.15 -8.73
C PRO A 110 7.17 -18.59 -8.14
N PHE A 111 7.28 -17.47 -7.45
CA PHE A 111 6.14 -16.57 -7.26
C PHE A 111 5.82 -15.90 -8.58
N ILE A 112 4.53 -15.68 -8.85
CA ILE A 112 4.07 -15.02 -10.08
C ILE A 112 3.30 -13.77 -9.72
N LEU A 113 3.72 -12.63 -10.24
CA LEU A 113 2.99 -11.37 -10.10
C LEU A 113 2.27 -11.12 -11.41
N ILE A 114 0.95 -10.94 -11.32
CA ILE A 114 0.08 -10.68 -12.45
C ILE A 114 -0.52 -9.29 -12.25
N TYR A 115 -0.16 -8.36 -13.12
CA TYR A 115 -0.57 -6.97 -13.04
C TYR A 115 -1.88 -6.73 -13.79
N SER A 116 -2.60 -5.67 -13.43
CA SER A 116 -3.89 -5.37 -14.06
C SER A 116 -3.83 -5.06 -15.56
N ASN A 117 -2.66 -4.74 -16.10
CA ASN A 117 -2.44 -4.55 -17.53
C ASN A 117 -2.12 -5.86 -18.27
N GLY A 118 -2.10 -7.00 -17.57
CA GLY A 118 -1.74 -8.30 -18.13
C GLY A 118 -0.25 -8.64 -18.06
N ASP A 119 0.62 -7.72 -17.61
CA ASP A 119 2.03 -8.03 -17.43
C ASP A 119 2.21 -9.13 -16.37
N VAL A 120 3.20 -9.98 -16.60
CA VAL A 120 3.56 -11.07 -15.68
C VAL A 120 5.03 -10.96 -15.30
N GLU A 121 5.33 -11.15 -14.02
CA GLU A 121 6.69 -11.22 -13.49
C GLU A 121 6.87 -12.53 -12.70
N TRP A 122 7.98 -13.22 -12.94
CA TRP A 122 8.32 -14.47 -12.28
C TRP A 122 9.47 -14.23 -11.31
N LEU A 123 9.26 -14.48 -10.03
CA LEU A 123 10.24 -14.21 -8.99
C LEU A 123 10.62 -15.51 -8.27
N ARG A 124 11.87 -15.93 -8.46
CA ARG A 124 12.45 -17.09 -7.77
C ARG A 124 12.69 -16.76 -6.30
N TYR A 125 12.38 -17.70 -5.41
CA TYR A 125 12.79 -17.59 -4.02
C TYR A 125 14.32 -17.60 -3.90
N GLY A 126 14.88 -16.73 -3.05
CA GLY A 126 16.33 -16.54 -2.87
C GLY A 126 16.93 -15.41 -3.72
N ASP A 127 16.42 -15.18 -4.94
CA ASP A 127 16.94 -14.13 -5.84
C ASP A 127 15.97 -12.96 -6.01
N GLY A 128 14.69 -13.25 -6.28
CA GLY A 128 13.66 -12.27 -6.56
C GLY A 128 12.87 -11.89 -5.31
N ILE A 129 12.60 -12.90 -4.48
CA ILE A 129 11.88 -12.78 -3.20
C ILE A 129 12.62 -13.56 -2.12
N THR A 130 12.67 -13.02 -0.91
CA THR A 130 13.18 -13.69 0.29
C THR A 130 12.22 -13.45 1.46
N THR A 131 12.34 -14.22 2.54
CA THR A 131 11.66 -13.87 3.80
C THR A 131 12.21 -12.56 4.37
N ASN A 132 11.34 -11.78 4.99
CA ASN A 132 11.74 -10.67 5.84
C ASN A 132 12.33 -11.27 7.11
N GLY A 133 13.61 -11.02 7.40
CA GLY A 133 14.35 -11.76 8.45
C GLY A 133 13.74 -11.75 9.86
N ASN A 134 12.68 -10.97 10.09
CA ASN A 134 11.91 -10.90 11.33
C ASN A 134 10.64 -11.79 11.34
N SER A 135 10.25 -12.40 10.21
CA SER A 135 9.06 -13.24 10.09
C SER A 135 9.18 -14.29 8.98
N ASP A 136 8.66 -15.49 9.21
CA ASP A 136 8.56 -16.57 8.24
C ASP A 136 7.32 -16.47 7.33
N ASN A 137 6.40 -15.53 7.60
CA ASN A 137 5.20 -15.29 6.79
C ASN A 137 5.22 -13.95 6.04
N GLU A 138 6.28 -13.15 6.19
CA GLU A 138 6.45 -11.90 5.44
C GLU A 138 7.60 -12.05 4.45
N PHE A 139 7.35 -11.64 3.21
CA PHE A 139 8.27 -11.77 2.10
C PHE A 139 8.63 -10.39 1.57
N LEU A 140 9.89 -10.17 1.23
CA LEU A 140 10.38 -8.96 0.60
C LEU A 140 10.88 -9.22 -0.82
N PHE A 141 10.84 -8.18 -1.64
CA PHE A 141 11.50 -8.17 -2.94
C PHE A 141 12.99 -7.96 -2.71
N ALA A 142 13.79 -8.97 -3.04
CA ALA A 142 15.14 -9.11 -2.50
C ALA A 142 16.11 -7.99 -2.92
N ASN A 143 15.89 -7.33 -4.07
CA ASN A 143 16.73 -6.22 -4.52
C ASN A 143 15.95 -4.91 -4.77
N PRO A 144 16.55 -3.73 -4.51
CA PRO A 144 15.88 -2.44 -4.69
C PRO A 144 15.43 -2.13 -6.12
N ALA A 145 16.20 -2.53 -7.14
CA ALA A 145 15.82 -2.33 -8.54
C ALA A 145 14.59 -3.17 -8.92
N SER A 146 14.48 -4.40 -8.41
CA SER A 146 13.28 -5.24 -8.55
C SER A 146 12.08 -4.59 -7.87
N SER A 147 12.25 -4.09 -6.63
CA SER A 147 11.20 -3.34 -5.93
C SER A 147 10.73 -2.13 -6.75
N ALA A 148 11.65 -1.32 -7.28
CA ALA A 148 11.32 -0.13 -8.06
C ALA A 148 10.56 -0.48 -9.36
N ARG A 149 11.01 -1.51 -10.08
CA ARG A 149 10.37 -1.97 -11.32
C ARG A 149 8.96 -2.47 -11.07
N ASN A 150 8.77 -3.32 -10.07
CA ASN A 150 7.47 -3.90 -9.73
C ASN A 150 6.53 -2.82 -9.15
N LEU A 151 7.05 -1.87 -8.36
CA LEU A 151 6.27 -0.73 -7.90
C LEU A 151 5.76 0.12 -9.06
N SER A 152 6.59 0.36 -10.09
CA SER A 152 6.16 1.11 -11.28
C SER A 152 4.97 0.44 -11.97
N LYS A 153 5.02 -0.89 -12.13
CA LYS A 153 3.91 -1.69 -12.66
C LYS A 153 2.65 -1.59 -11.79
N MET A 154 2.79 -1.69 -10.46
CA MET A 154 1.67 -1.51 -9.51
C MET A 154 1.02 -0.13 -9.62
N LEU A 155 1.82 0.93 -9.78
CA LEU A 155 1.31 2.29 -9.90
C LEU A 155 0.56 2.51 -11.22
N ALA A 156 0.97 1.84 -12.30
CA ALA A 156 0.32 1.90 -13.62
C ALA A 156 -1.02 1.16 -13.67
N GLY A 157 -1.29 0.28 -12.71
CA GLY A 157 -2.48 -0.56 -12.66
C GLY A 157 -3.46 -0.23 -11.53
N ASN A 158 -4.51 -1.05 -11.43
CA ASN A 158 -5.53 -1.01 -10.39
C ASN A 158 -5.44 -2.16 -9.39
N TYR A 159 -4.72 -3.23 -9.74
CA TYR A 159 -4.47 -4.37 -8.86
C TYR A 159 -3.18 -5.11 -9.25
N VAL A 160 -2.72 -5.94 -8.33
CA VAL A 160 -1.73 -6.99 -8.56
C VAL A 160 -2.21 -8.27 -7.89
N THR A 161 -2.11 -9.39 -8.59
CA THR A 161 -2.27 -10.72 -8.00
C THR A 161 -0.88 -11.31 -7.77
N ILE A 162 -0.62 -11.77 -6.55
CA ILE A 162 0.58 -12.54 -6.21
C ILE A 162 0.17 -14.00 -6.09
N ARG A 163 0.57 -14.82 -7.07
CA ARG A 163 0.44 -16.27 -7.00
C ARG A 163 1.58 -16.84 -6.18
N VAL A 164 1.25 -17.36 -5.01
CA VAL A 164 2.17 -18.00 -4.08
C VAL A 164 2.25 -19.48 -4.41
N PRO A 165 3.45 -20.04 -4.66
CA PRO A 165 3.60 -21.45 -4.95
C PRO A 165 3.56 -22.26 -3.65
N LEU A 166 2.41 -22.79 -3.24
CA LEU A 166 2.33 -23.66 -2.06
C LEU A 166 2.57 -25.12 -2.47
N LYS A 167 3.10 -25.92 -1.54
CA LYS A 167 3.27 -27.37 -1.70
C LYS A 167 1.96 -28.10 -1.99
N ALA A 168 0.84 -27.58 -1.47
CA ALA A 168 -0.50 -28.12 -1.69
C ALA A 168 -1.18 -27.61 -2.98
N GLY A 169 -0.51 -26.74 -3.75
CA GLY A 169 -1.04 -26.09 -4.94
C GLY A 169 -0.98 -24.56 -4.84
N PRO A 170 -0.84 -23.84 -5.97
CA PRO A 170 -0.66 -22.38 -5.95
C PRO A 170 -1.90 -21.66 -5.42
N LYS A 171 -1.68 -20.53 -4.73
CA LYS A 171 -2.73 -19.66 -4.19
C LYS A 171 -2.58 -18.23 -4.67
N ASP A 172 -3.66 -17.64 -5.15
CA ASP A 172 -3.69 -16.26 -5.62
C ASP A 172 -4.07 -15.30 -4.49
N LEU A 173 -3.20 -14.32 -4.23
CA LEU A 173 -3.43 -13.22 -3.31
C LEU A 173 -3.71 -11.96 -4.13
N PHE A 174 -4.94 -11.46 -4.10
CA PHE A 174 -5.33 -10.27 -4.83
C PHE A 174 -5.16 -9.01 -3.97
N PHE A 175 -4.46 -8.01 -4.50
CA PHE A 175 -4.27 -6.72 -3.83
C PHE A 175 -4.66 -5.57 -4.75
N SER A 176 -5.52 -4.67 -4.26
CA SER A 176 -5.81 -3.42 -4.94
C SER A 176 -4.60 -2.49 -4.93
N THR A 177 -4.32 -1.83 -6.04
CA THR A 177 -3.37 -0.69 -6.11
C THR A 177 -4.08 0.66 -6.21
N ILE A 178 -5.42 0.67 -6.22
CA ILE A 178 -6.23 1.90 -6.18
C ILE A 178 -5.96 2.66 -4.88
N GLY A 179 -5.43 3.88 -5.01
CA GLY A 179 -5.04 4.73 -3.88
C GLY A 179 -3.55 4.70 -3.54
N LEU A 180 -2.78 3.75 -4.09
CA LEU A 180 -1.35 3.61 -3.83
C LEU A 180 -0.56 4.89 -4.11
N ARG A 181 -0.81 5.56 -5.25
CA ARG A 181 -0.12 6.85 -5.57
C ARG A 181 -0.32 7.90 -4.49
N ALA A 182 -1.54 8.03 -3.96
CA ALA A 182 -1.85 8.99 -2.92
C ALA A 182 -1.21 8.58 -1.59
N ALA A 183 -1.23 7.30 -1.24
CA ALA A 183 -0.54 6.78 -0.05
C ALA A 183 0.98 6.99 -0.11
N LEU A 184 1.61 6.79 -1.27
CA LEU A 184 3.04 7.09 -1.43
C LEU A 184 3.34 8.58 -1.40
N LYS A 185 2.40 9.42 -1.85
CA LYS A 185 2.51 10.87 -1.70
C LYS A 185 2.48 11.26 -0.21
N PHE A 186 1.56 10.70 0.58
CA PHE A 186 1.52 10.90 2.03
C PHE A 186 2.85 10.52 2.69
N THR A 187 3.35 9.30 2.44
CA THR A 187 4.60 8.84 3.08
C THR A 187 5.80 9.69 2.70
N ARG A 188 5.78 10.32 1.53
CA ARG A 188 6.80 11.31 1.12
C ARG A 188 6.62 12.63 1.86
N ASP A 189 5.41 13.17 1.87
CA ASP A 189 5.12 14.50 2.41
C ASP A 189 5.32 14.55 3.94
N PHE A 190 5.05 13.43 4.63
CA PHE A 190 5.24 13.29 6.09
C PHE A 190 6.53 12.55 6.46
N ALA A 191 7.45 12.32 5.52
CA ALA A 191 8.73 11.65 5.82
C ALA A 191 9.59 12.40 6.85
N ASN A 192 9.45 13.72 6.95
CA ASN A 192 10.17 14.55 7.92
C ASN A 192 9.28 15.01 9.07
N HIS A 193 8.05 14.51 9.17
CA HIS A 193 7.17 14.84 10.28
C HIS A 193 7.71 14.23 11.56
N SER A 194 7.89 15.06 12.57
CA SER A 194 8.19 14.62 13.93
C SER A 194 7.32 15.42 14.88
N ARG A 195 6.93 14.78 15.98
CA ARG A 195 6.23 15.43 17.07
C ARG A 195 7.14 15.57 18.28
#